data_AF-A0A552L4Q9-F1
#
_entry.id   AF-A0A552L4Q9-F1
#
_cell.length_a   1.000
_cell.length_b   1.000
_cell.length_c   1.000
_cell.angle_alpha   90.00
_cell.angle_beta   90.00
_cell.angle_gamma   90.00
#
_symmetry.space_group_name_H-M   'P 1'
#
loop_
_entity.id
_entity.type
_entity.pdbx_description
1 polymer ?
#
loop_
_entity_poly.entity_id
_entity_poly.type
_entity_poly.pdbx_seq_one_letter_code
_entity_poly.pdbx_strand_id
1 'polypeptide(L)'
;MSVNRDIFDELFVLELANNHWGSLERGLKIITDFSRIVRFNNVRASIKLQFRDVDNFIHRDFRDRADIRYIKKTLDTKMTEDDYATLVKAVRQSGCIPMATPFDEKSVNLCAELGIPIIKIASSDLNDWFLIEKIADTRKPVIVSTGGSSLKDIDDLVIFFENRNVPLAINHCVSLYPSEDSELEMNQIDYLKNRYPNHVIGFSTHEYTDWTSSMLIAYAKGARTFERHIDMALPNLSCKIKEKTDNYC
;
A
#
# COMPACT_ATOMS: atom_id res chain seq x y z
N MET A 1 2.41 15.33 24.77
CA MET A 1 2.59 16.01 23.47
C MET A 1 1.72 15.27 22.47
N SER A 2 0.85 15.94 21.73
CA SER A 2 0.07 15.26 20.69
C SER A 2 0.98 14.88 19.53
N VAL A 3 0.96 13.61 19.12
CA VAL A 3 1.67 13.14 17.93
C VAL A 3 1.03 13.78 16.70
N ASN A 4 1.80 14.54 15.90
CA ASN A 4 1.31 15.14 14.66
C ASN A 4 0.96 14.04 13.65
N ARG A 5 -0.26 14.08 13.11
CA ARG A 5 -0.80 13.10 12.13
C ARG A 5 -1.24 13.76 10.83
N ASP A 6 -0.95 15.04 10.63
CA ASP A 6 -1.35 15.83 9.46
C ASP A 6 -0.76 15.26 8.16
N ILE A 7 0.34 14.49 8.29
CA ILE A 7 0.94 13.80 7.15
C ILE A 7 -0.02 12.80 6.46
N PHE A 8 -1.05 12.32 7.16
CA PHE A 8 -2.04 11.39 6.60
C PHE A 8 -3.29 12.08 6.05
N ASP A 9 -3.51 13.35 6.38
CA ASP A 9 -4.77 14.01 6.04
C ASP A 9 -4.92 14.25 4.53
N GLU A 10 -6.12 13.96 4.03
CA GLU A 10 -6.53 14.01 2.62
C GLU A 10 -5.52 13.37 1.65
N LEU A 11 -4.92 12.25 2.04
CA LEU A 11 -3.88 11.58 1.27
C LEU A 11 -4.45 10.48 0.38
N PHE A 12 -4.30 10.65 -0.93
CA PHE A 12 -4.46 9.56 -1.88
C PHE A 12 -3.18 8.72 -1.96
N VAL A 13 -3.30 7.40 -1.91
CA VAL A 13 -2.21 6.43 -2.01
C VAL A 13 -2.41 5.65 -3.30
N LEU A 14 -1.56 5.95 -4.28
CA LEU A 14 -1.57 5.31 -5.58
C LEU A 14 -0.63 4.10 -5.52
N GLU A 15 -1.21 2.92 -5.35
CA GLU A 15 -0.48 1.68 -5.18
C GLU A 15 0.01 1.15 -6.52
N LEU A 16 1.31 1.27 -6.77
CA LEU A 16 1.93 0.73 -7.99
C LEU A 16 2.10 -0.80 -7.88
N ALA A 17 2.29 -1.32 -6.66
CA ALA A 17 2.52 -2.73 -6.39
C ALA A 17 3.61 -3.31 -7.32
N ASN A 18 3.32 -4.47 -7.93
CA ASN A 18 4.17 -5.09 -8.93
C ASN A 18 3.73 -4.74 -10.37
N ASN A 19 2.90 -3.71 -10.59
CA ASN A 19 2.38 -3.37 -11.93
C ASN A 19 3.48 -2.86 -12.88
N HIS A 20 4.69 -2.61 -12.38
CA HIS A 20 5.90 -2.42 -13.19
C HIS A 20 6.36 -3.70 -13.91
N TRP A 21 5.92 -4.88 -13.50
CA TRP A 21 6.26 -6.19 -14.09
C TRP A 21 7.76 -6.43 -14.28
N GLY A 22 8.57 -6.07 -13.29
CA GLY A 22 10.04 -6.15 -13.39
C GLY A 22 10.69 -5.14 -14.35
N SER A 23 9.93 -4.23 -14.96
CA SER A 23 10.45 -3.23 -15.91
C SER A 23 10.53 -1.83 -15.26
N LEU A 24 11.74 -1.32 -15.12
CA LEU A 24 11.99 0.06 -14.67
C LEU A 24 11.31 1.08 -15.60
N GLU A 25 11.39 0.87 -16.92
CA GLU A 25 10.75 1.76 -17.91
C GLU A 25 9.24 1.84 -17.69
N ARG A 26 8.58 0.69 -17.50
CA ARG A 26 7.13 0.65 -17.22
C ARG A 26 6.81 1.36 -15.91
N GLY A 27 7.55 1.09 -14.84
CA GLY A 27 7.37 1.75 -13.55
C GLY A 27 7.49 3.28 -13.65
N LEU A 28 8.52 3.78 -14.34
CA LEU A 28 8.72 5.22 -14.58
C LEU A 28 7.57 5.84 -15.39
N LYS A 29 7.05 5.10 -16.37
CA LYS A 29 5.92 5.57 -17.16
C LYS A 29 4.62 5.62 -16.33
N ILE A 30 4.36 4.63 -15.46
CA ILE A 30 3.21 4.65 -14.53
C ILE A 30 3.30 5.89 -13.63
N ILE A 31 4.47 6.11 -13.01
CA ILE A 31 4.73 7.29 -12.16
C ILE A 31 4.47 8.59 -12.93
N THR A 32 4.99 8.68 -14.15
CA THR A 32 4.87 9.89 -14.98
C THR A 32 3.41 10.17 -15.34
N ASP A 33 2.64 9.16 -15.73
CA ASP A 33 1.25 9.35 -16.16
C ASP A 33 0.34 9.69 -14.97
N PHE A 34 0.44 8.96 -13.86
CA PHE A 34 -0.39 9.24 -12.68
C PHE A 34 -0.01 10.54 -11.97
N SER A 35 1.28 10.92 -11.94
CA SER A 35 1.66 12.22 -11.36
C SER A 35 1.14 13.42 -12.15
N ARG A 36 0.94 13.28 -13.47
CA ARG A 36 0.24 14.31 -14.27
C ARG A 36 -1.22 14.45 -13.86
N ILE A 37 -1.92 13.33 -13.62
CA ILE A 37 -3.30 13.33 -13.14
C ILE A 37 -3.39 13.97 -11.75
N VAL A 38 -2.47 13.61 -10.84
CA VAL A 38 -2.37 14.21 -9.51
C VAL A 38 -2.20 15.72 -9.60
N ARG A 39 -1.26 16.18 -10.43
CA ARG A 39 -1.00 17.62 -10.63
C ARG A 39 -2.19 18.34 -11.24
N PHE A 40 -2.84 17.74 -12.24
CA PHE A 40 -4.02 18.32 -12.89
C PHE A 40 -5.17 18.53 -11.92
N ASN A 41 -5.42 17.55 -11.03
CA ASN A 41 -6.48 17.64 -10.03
C ASN A 41 -6.06 18.39 -8.77
N ASN A 42 -4.79 18.80 -8.64
CA ASN A 42 -4.23 19.46 -7.46
C ASN A 42 -4.52 18.71 -6.15
N VAL A 43 -4.37 17.39 -6.18
CA VAL A 43 -4.59 16.52 -5.00
C VAL A 43 -3.27 16.14 -4.35
N ARG A 44 -3.33 15.88 -3.05
CA ARG A 44 -2.20 15.35 -2.30
C ARG A 44 -2.12 13.84 -2.50
N ALA A 45 -1.05 13.37 -3.14
CA ALA A 45 -0.88 11.95 -3.41
C ALA A 45 0.50 11.43 -3.02
N SER A 46 0.50 10.17 -2.60
CA SER A 46 1.67 9.32 -2.56
C SER A 46 1.61 8.30 -3.69
N ILE A 47 2.78 7.91 -4.20
CA ILE A 47 2.90 6.71 -5.05
C ILE A 47 3.63 5.67 -4.22
N LYS A 48 2.96 4.54 -3.99
CA LYS A 48 3.41 3.48 -3.11
C LYS A 48 4.03 2.33 -3.90
N LEU A 49 5.22 1.91 -3.47
CA LEU A 49 5.96 0.77 -4.00
C LEU A 49 5.91 -0.40 -3.00
N GLN A 50 6.19 -1.61 -3.47
CA GLN A 50 6.36 -2.79 -2.63
C GLN A 50 7.83 -3.23 -2.67
N PHE A 51 8.47 -3.32 -1.52
CA PHE A 51 9.87 -3.75 -1.40
C PHE A 51 9.92 -5.14 -0.78
N ARG A 52 10.62 -6.05 -1.46
CA ARG A 52 10.87 -7.41 -1.00
C ARG A 52 12.31 -7.78 -1.30
N ASP A 53 12.99 -8.39 -0.34
CA ASP A 53 14.23 -9.12 -0.57
C ASP A 53 13.91 -10.47 -1.19
N VAL A 54 13.51 -10.46 -2.47
CA VAL A 54 12.92 -11.63 -3.18
C VAL A 54 13.74 -12.91 -2.98
N ASP A 55 15.06 -12.79 -2.93
CA ASP A 55 15.95 -13.93 -2.74
C ASP A 55 15.75 -14.58 -1.36
N ASN A 56 15.54 -13.82 -0.29
CA ASN A 56 15.35 -14.39 1.06
C ASN A 56 13.88 -14.48 1.49
N PHE A 57 12.99 -13.72 0.85
CA PHE A 57 11.55 -13.71 1.11
C PHE A 57 10.88 -15.03 0.69
N ILE A 58 11.31 -15.60 -0.44
CA ILE A 58 10.81 -16.90 -0.91
C ILE A 58 11.71 -18.01 -0.36
N HIS A 59 11.12 -18.87 0.49
CA HIS A 59 11.79 -20.03 1.04
C HIS A 59 12.41 -20.89 -0.08
N ARG A 60 13.61 -21.41 0.15
CA ARG A 60 14.42 -22.10 -0.88
C ARG A 60 13.67 -23.24 -1.56
N ASP A 61 12.88 -24.00 -0.79
CA ASP A 61 12.08 -25.14 -1.28
C ASP A 61 10.96 -24.75 -2.25
N PHE A 62 10.64 -23.46 -2.34
CA PHE A 62 9.54 -22.94 -3.13
C PHE A 62 9.99 -22.14 -4.35
N ARG A 63 11.28 -21.84 -4.51
CA ARG A 63 11.77 -20.94 -5.59
C ARG A 63 11.51 -21.46 -7.01
N ASP A 64 11.44 -22.78 -7.17
CA ASP A 64 11.18 -23.41 -8.48
C ASP A 64 9.68 -23.69 -8.73
N ARG A 65 8.80 -23.30 -7.80
CA ARG A 65 7.35 -23.55 -7.87
C ARG A 65 6.63 -22.49 -8.70
N ALA A 66 6.51 -22.74 -10.00
CA ALA A 66 5.76 -21.89 -10.93
C ALA A 66 4.22 -22.06 -10.83
N ASP A 67 3.73 -23.10 -10.17
CA ASP A 67 2.30 -23.37 -9.98
C ASP A 67 1.67 -22.55 -8.84
N ILE A 68 2.49 -21.97 -7.96
CA ILE A 68 2.01 -21.07 -6.91
C ILE A 68 2.10 -19.63 -7.41
N ARG A 69 0.92 -19.03 -7.65
CA ARG A 69 0.76 -17.70 -8.25
C ARG A 69 1.68 -16.64 -7.67
N TYR A 70 1.68 -16.45 -6.34
CA TYR A 70 2.44 -15.36 -5.71
C TYR A 70 3.95 -15.59 -5.73
N ILE A 71 4.42 -16.84 -5.72
CA ILE A 71 5.84 -17.16 -5.90
C ILE A 71 6.26 -16.79 -7.32
N LYS A 72 5.54 -17.29 -8.33
CA LYS A 72 5.83 -16.98 -9.73
C LYS A 72 5.80 -15.48 -9.99
N LYS A 73 4.75 -14.79 -9.55
CA LYS A 73 4.59 -13.33 -9.72
C LYS A 73 5.76 -12.58 -9.07
N THR A 74 6.11 -12.87 -7.82
CA THR A 74 7.20 -12.16 -7.13
C THR A 74 8.55 -12.38 -7.79
N LEU A 75 8.82 -13.58 -8.31
CA LEU A 75 10.04 -13.88 -9.07
C LEU A 75 10.07 -13.13 -10.41
N ASP A 76 8.98 -13.21 -11.19
CA ASP A 76 8.88 -12.60 -12.52
C ASP A 76 8.96 -11.07 -12.49
N THR A 77 8.48 -10.45 -11.40
CA THR A 77 8.46 -8.99 -11.26
C THR A 77 9.58 -8.42 -10.40
N LYS A 78 10.62 -9.21 -10.10
CA LYS A 78 11.76 -8.75 -9.29
C LYS A 78 12.43 -7.53 -9.93
N MET A 79 12.79 -6.54 -9.11
CA MET A 79 13.57 -5.36 -9.49
C MET A 79 14.78 -5.21 -8.58
N THR A 80 15.81 -4.49 -9.02
CA THR A 80 16.99 -4.22 -8.21
C THR A 80 16.76 -3.04 -7.26
N GLU A 81 17.60 -2.92 -6.23
CA GLU A 81 17.57 -1.78 -5.30
C GLU A 81 17.84 -0.45 -6.04
N ASP A 82 18.71 -0.45 -7.05
CA ASP A 82 18.99 0.71 -7.91
C ASP A 82 17.77 1.11 -8.77
N ASP A 83 17.00 0.13 -9.25
CA ASP A 83 15.76 0.41 -9.95
C ASP A 83 14.74 1.06 -9.00
N TYR A 84 14.58 0.52 -7.79
CA TYR A 84 13.70 1.12 -6.78
C TYR A 84 14.17 2.52 -6.37
N ALA A 85 15.48 2.75 -6.23
CA ALA A 85 16.04 4.08 -5.98
C ALA A 85 15.67 5.07 -7.10
N THR A 86 15.74 4.60 -8.35
CA THR A 86 15.34 5.38 -9.53
C THR A 86 13.85 5.70 -9.52
N LEU A 87 12.98 4.73 -9.21
CA LEU A 87 11.53 4.94 -9.08
C LEU A 87 11.21 5.93 -7.96
N VAL A 88 11.79 5.78 -6.76
CA VAL A 88 11.58 6.70 -5.62
C VAL A 88 12.01 8.12 -5.97
N LYS A 89 13.14 8.28 -6.68
CA LYS A 89 13.58 9.58 -7.18
C LYS A 89 12.57 10.18 -8.15
N ALA A 90 12.03 9.39 -9.08
CA ALA A 90 11.02 9.85 -10.03
C ALA A 90 9.72 10.28 -9.33
N VAL A 91 9.23 9.52 -8.35
CA VAL A 91 8.07 9.89 -7.53
C VAL A 91 8.31 11.25 -6.87
N ARG A 92 9.44 11.43 -6.20
CA ARG A 92 9.81 12.68 -5.53
C ARG A 92 9.89 13.86 -6.51
N GLN A 93 10.55 13.68 -7.65
CA GLN A 93 10.69 14.71 -8.68
C GLN A 93 9.36 15.11 -9.33
N SER A 94 8.37 14.21 -9.34
CA SER A 94 7.04 14.49 -9.86
C SER A 94 6.18 15.37 -8.94
N GLY A 95 6.58 15.54 -7.68
CA GLY A 95 5.81 16.23 -6.63
C GLY A 95 4.91 15.33 -5.78
N CYS A 96 4.90 14.01 -6.04
CA CYS A 96 4.20 13.03 -5.21
C CYS A 96 5.09 12.59 -4.03
N ILE A 97 4.46 12.10 -2.96
CA ILE A 97 5.15 11.57 -1.78
C ILE A 97 5.57 10.11 -2.07
N PRO A 98 6.87 9.74 -2.01
CA PRO A 98 7.23 8.34 -2.07
C PRO A 98 6.73 7.61 -0.82
N MET A 99 6.11 6.44 -1.01
CA MET A 99 5.65 5.56 0.07
C MET A 99 6.10 4.14 -0.27
N ALA A 100 6.31 3.29 0.74
CA ALA A 100 6.66 1.90 0.50
C ALA A 100 5.98 0.96 1.50
N THR A 101 5.66 -0.24 1.03
CA THR A 101 5.32 -1.40 1.85
C THR A 101 6.53 -2.34 1.86
N PRO A 102 7.39 -2.33 2.89
CA PRO A 102 8.42 -3.33 3.07
C PRO A 102 7.81 -4.61 3.63
N PHE A 103 8.17 -5.77 3.07
CA PHE A 103 7.69 -7.09 3.53
C PHE A 103 8.74 -7.87 4.33
N ASP A 104 9.91 -7.28 4.57
CA ASP A 104 11.02 -7.86 5.32
C ASP A 104 11.95 -6.76 5.88
N GLU A 105 12.80 -7.10 6.85
CA GLU A 105 13.64 -6.14 7.57
C GLU A 105 14.70 -5.50 6.69
N LYS A 106 15.18 -6.20 5.66
CA LYS A 106 16.11 -5.64 4.66
C LYS A 106 15.39 -4.55 3.85
N SER A 107 14.15 -4.79 3.46
CA SER A 107 13.29 -3.83 2.79
C SER A 107 12.96 -2.62 3.68
N VAL A 108 12.88 -2.79 5.01
CA VAL A 108 12.80 -1.65 5.95
C VAL A 108 14.09 -0.83 5.94
N ASN A 109 15.26 -1.46 5.90
CA ASN A 109 16.54 -0.73 5.77
C ASN A 109 16.58 0.06 4.44
N LEU A 110 16.15 -0.55 3.34
CA LEU A 110 16.04 0.13 2.05
C LEU A 110 15.09 1.34 2.11
N CYS A 111 13.97 1.24 2.84
CA CYS A 111 13.09 2.40 3.07
C CYS A 111 13.82 3.55 3.78
N ALA A 112 14.68 3.24 4.76
CA ALA A 112 15.47 4.25 5.47
C ALA A 112 16.53 4.88 4.56
N GLU A 113 17.25 4.06 3.78
CA GLU A 113 18.29 4.48 2.84
C GLU A 113 17.73 5.39 1.73
N LEU A 114 16.57 5.05 1.17
CA LEU A 114 15.91 5.84 0.12
C LEU A 114 15.15 7.06 0.66
N GLY A 115 15.13 7.24 1.98
CA GLY A 115 14.47 8.35 2.66
C GLY A 115 12.95 8.33 2.44
N ILE A 116 12.33 7.16 2.61
CA ILE A 116 10.88 7.01 2.52
C ILE A 116 10.20 7.70 3.72
N PRO A 117 9.30 8.68 3.49
CA PRO A 117 8.66 9.45 4.54
C PRO A 117 7.48 8.74 5.22
N ILE A 118 6.82 7.78 4.56
CA ILE A 118 5.68 7.05 5.12
C ILE A 118 5.85 5.55 4.81
N ILE A 119 5.70 4.71 5.84
CA ILE A 119 5.78 3.26 5.71
C ILE A 119 4.38 2.66 5.79
N LYS A 120 4.08 1.72 4.90
CA LYS A 120 2.84 0.94 4.90
C LYS A 120 3.10 -0.44 5.51
N ILE A 121 2.19 -0.90 6.36
CA ILE A 121 2.09 -2.30 6.78
C ILE A 121 0.91 -2.94 6.03
N ALA A 122 1.14 -4.04 5.31
CA ALA A 122 0.09 -4.78 4.63
C ALA A 122 -0.79 -5.54 5.63
N SER A 123 -2.02 -5.88 5.25
CA SER A 123 -2.90 -6.67 6.12
C SER A 123 -2.35 -8.07 6.41
N SER A 124 -1.58 -8.65 5.48
CA SER A 124 -0.90 -9.94 5.66
C SER A 124 0.17 -9.92 6.76
N ASP A 125 0.71 -8.75 7.08
CA ASP A 125 1.89 -8.60 7.94
C ASP A 125 1.52 -7.91 9.27
N LEU A 126 0.22 -7.74 9.55
CA LEU A 126 -0.29 -7.05 10.74
C LEU A 126 0.10 -7.76 12.05
N ASN A 127 0.46 -9.03 12.00
CA ASN A 127 0.92 -9.84 13.13
C ASN A 127 2.40 -10.27 13.01
N ASP A 128 3.15 -9.74 12.04
CA ASP A 128 4.58 -9.95 11.93
C ASP A 128 5.33 -8.99 12.87
N TRP A 129 5.46 -9.40 14.13
CA TRP A 129 6.05 -8.56 15.17
C TRP A 129 7.52 -8.20 14.93
N PHE A 130 8.29 -9.05 14.26
CA PHE A 130 9.69 -8.72 13.92
C PHE A 130 9.74 -7.57 12.90
N LEU A 131 8.91 -7.65 11.86
CA LEU A 131 8.78 -6.57 10.89
C LEU A 131 8.21 -5.29 11.51
N ILE A 132 7.17 -5.40 12.34
CA ILE A 132 6.52 -4.26 13.00
C ILE A 132 7.50 -3.51 13.92
N GLU A 133 8.30 -4.24 14.71
CA GLU A 133 9.35 -3.65 15.55
C GLU A 133 10.37 -2.89 14.71
N LYS A 134 10.86 -3.54 13.65
CA LYS A 134 11.83 -2.94 12.73
C LYS A 134 11.27 -1.67 12.06
N ILE A 135 10.00 -1.67 11.66
CA ILE A 135 9.31 -0.50 11.08
C ILE A 135 9.21 0.62 12.12
N ALA A 136 8.83 0.32 13.35
CA ALA A 136 8.68 1.35 14.39
C ALA A 136 10.00 2.03 14.78
N ASP A 137 11.12 1.30 14.72
CA ASP A 137 12.46 1.85 14.95
C ASP A 137 12.86 2.95 13.96
N THR A 138 12.26 2.95 12.76
CA THR A 138 12.48 4.03 11.78
C THR A 138 11.90 5.37 12.24
N ARG A 139 10.98 5.35 13.22
CA ARG A 139 10.20 6.49 13.72
C ARG A 139 9.40 7.23 12.63
N LYS A 140 9.23 6.61 11.44
CA LYS A 140 8.44 7.19 10.36
C LYS A 140 6.95 7.03 10.64
N PRO A 141 6.10 7.95 10.16
CA PRO A 141 4.66 7.75 10.08
C PRO A 141 4.30 6.41 9.40
N VAL A 142 3.34 5.69 9.97
CA VAL A 142 2.90 4.37 9.52
C VAL A 142 1.43 4.38 9.11
N ILE A 143 1.11 3.71 8.00
CA ILE A 143 -0.26 3.38 7.61
C ILE A 143 -0.43 1.86 7.62
N VAL A 144 -1.34 1.32 8.45
CA VAL A 144 -1.63 -0.11 8.51
C VAL A 144 -2.95 -0.44 7.81
N SER A 145 -3.04 -1.60 7.14
CA SER A 145 -4.30 -2.12 6.57
C SER A 145 -4.75 -3.30 7.42
N THR A 146 -6.06 -3.44 7.64
CA THR A 146 -6.61 -4.33 8.68
C THR A 146 -7.47 -5.48 8.14
N GLY A 147 -7.40 -5.76 6.84
CA GLY A 147 -8.28 -6.73 6.18
C GLY A 147 -8.04 -8.17 6.64
N GLY A 148 -9.08 -8.78 7.20
CA GLY A 148 -9.04 -10.15 7.73
C GLY A 148 -8.34 -10.27 9.10
N SER A 149 -7.96 -9.14 9.72
CA SER A 149 -7.31 -9.13 11.02
C SER A 149 -8.32 -9.28 12.16
N SER A 150 -7.91 -9.94 13.25
CA SER A 150 -8.72 -9.98 14.46
C SER A 150 -8.71 -8.63 15.17
N LEU A 151 -9.77 -8.32 15.92
CA LEU A 151 -9.81 -7.10 16.73
C LEU A 151 -8.62 -6.99 17.68
N LYS A 152 -8.25 -8.11 18.31
CA LYS A 152 -7.13 -8.17 19.26
C LYS A 152 -5.82 -7.76 18.59
N ASP A 153 -5.55 -8.25 17.37
CA ASP A 153 -4.30 -7.92 16.68
C ASP A 153 -4.24 -6.44 16.30
N ILE A 154 -5.37 -5.85 15.90
CA ILE A 154 -5.45 -4.41 15.62
C ILE A 154 -5.21 -3.60 16.90
N ASP A 155 -5.82 -4.00 18.02
CA ASP A 155 -5.63 -3.35 19.32
C ASP A 155 -4.16 -3.39 19.78
N ASP A 156 -3.54 -4.56 19.73
CA ASP A 156 -2.15 -4.75 20.13
C ASP A 156 -1.21 -3.86 19.29
N LEU A 157 -1.44 -3.80 17.96
CA LEU A 157 -0.65 -2.96 17.07
C LEU A 157 -0.84 -1.47 17.36
N VAL A 158 -2.09 -1.02 17.58
CA VAL A 158 -2.38 0.39 17.90
C VAL A 158 -1.68 0.80 19.21
N ILE A 159 -1.84 -0.01 20.27
CA ILE A 159 -1.19 0.23 21.57
C ILE A 159 0.33 0.26 21.41
N PHE A 160 0.89 -0.64 20.61
CA PHE A 160 2.33 -0.72 20.34
C PHE A 160 2.89 0.58 19.74
N PHE A 161 2.23 1.14 18.72
CA PHE A 161 2.65 2.39 18.08
C PHE A 161 2.37 3.63 18.96
N GLU A 162 1.27 3.65 19.71
CA GLU A 162 0.95 4.70 20.68
C GLU A 162 2.02 4.81 21.77
N ASN A 163 2.40 3.69 22.39
CA ASN A 163 3.43 3.66 23.43
C ASN A 163 4.80 4.15 22.93
N ARG A 164 5.05 4.07 21.62
CA ARG A 164 6.28 4.55 20.98
C ARG A 164 6.17 5.99 20.46
N ASN A 165 5.00 6.61 20.53
CA ASN A 165 4.71 7.92 19.95
C ASN A 165 5.05 7.99 18.44
N VAL A 166 4.78 6.92 17.71
CA VAL A 166 4.94 6.87 16.25
C VAL A 166 3.57 7.17 15.61
N PRO A 167 3.48 8.13 14.67
CA PRO A 167 2.21 8.46 14.02
C PRO A 167 1.64 7.24 13.28
N LEU A 168 0.37 6.92 13.52
CA LEU A 168 -0.33 5.80 12.91
C LEU A 168 -1.64 6.26 12.24
N ALA A 169 -1.89 5.75 11.04
CA ALA A 169 -3.20 5.73 10.39
C ALA A 169 -3.65 4.28 10.15
N ILE A 170 -4.95 4.03 10.20
CA ILE A 170 -5.56 2.71 10.16
C ILE A 170 -6.53 2.66 8.98
N ASN A 171 -6.21 1.87 7.96
CA ASN A 171 -7.08 1.67 6.82
C ASN A 171 -8.01 0.47 7.07
N HIS A 172 -9.31 0.68 6.87
CA HIS A 172 -10.22 -0.40 6.53
C HIS A 172 -9.84 -0.97 5.16
N CYS A 173 -9.83 -2.29 5.02
CA CYS A 173 -9.73 -2.96 3.74
C CYS A 173 -10.32 -4.36 3.81
N VAL A 174 -10.65 -4.92 2.65
CA VAL A 174 -11.06 -6.32 2.49
C VAL A 174 -9.99 -7.02 1.66
N SER A 175 -9.43 -8.11 2.19
CA SER A 175 -8.32 -8.85 1.58
C SER A 175 -8.80 -9.82 0.47
N LEU A 176 -9.73 -9.36 -0.37
CA LEU A 176 -10.24 -10.07 -1.55
C LEU A 176 -9.82 -9.33 -2.82
N TYR A 177 -9.24 -10.06 -3.77
CA TYR A 177 -8.59 -9.51 -4.97
C TYR A 177 -9.19 -10.17 -6.23
N PRO A 178 -10.27 -9.61 -6.81
CA PRO A 178 -10.90 -8.35 -6.49
C PRO A 178 -12.01 -8.52 -5.43
N SER A 179 -12.55 -7.42 -4.92
CA SER A 179 -13.74 -7.41 -4.05
C SER A 179 -14.97 -6.96 -4.84
N GLU A 180 -16.13 -7.56 -4.58
CA GLU A 180 -17.43 -7.11 -5.10
C GLU A 180 -18.01 -5.99 -4.21
N ASP A 181 -18.89 -5.15 -4.76
CA ASP A 181 -19.48 -4.00 -4.04
C ASP A 181 -20.15 -4.38 -2.71
N SER A 182 -20.80 -5.55 -2.67
CA SER A 182 -21.47 -6.07 -1.48
C SER A 182 -20.51 -6.58 -0.39
N GLU A 183 -19.24 -6.77 -0.72
CA GLU A 183 -18.23 -7.35 0.17
C GLU A 183 -17.39 -6.28 0.89
N LEU A 184 -17.61 -4.99 0.58
CA LEU A 184 -16.77 -3.90 1.05
C LEU A 184 -16.85 -3.62 2.54
N GLU A 185 -17.89 -4.09 3.22
CA GLU A 185 -18.04 -3.96 4.67
C GLU A 185 -17.79 -2.53 5.19
N MET A 186 -18.30 -1.52 4.48
CA MET A 186 -17.94 -0.11 4.71
C MET A 186 -18.28 0.41 6.12
N ASN A 187 -19.18 -0.27 6.85
CA ASN A 187 -19.48 0.04 8.25
C ASN A 187 -18.27 -0.16 9.18
N GLN A 188 -17.24 -0.91 8.76
CA GLN A 188 -15.98 -1.01 9.47
C GLN A 188 -15.26 0.34 9.60
N ILE A 189 -15.49 1.29 8.69
CA ILE A 189 -14.94 2.65 8.81
C ILE A 189 -15.51 3.35 10.06
N ASP A 190 -16.83 3.23 10.31
CA ASP A 190 -17.44 3.80 11.52
C ASP A 190 -16.89 3.13 12.78
N TYR A 191 -16.79 1.80 12.73
CA TYR A 191 -16.26 1.00 13.83
C TYR A 191 -14.85 1.44 14.23
N LEU A 192 -13.93 1.51 13.25
CA LEU A 192 -12.55 1.92 13.48
C LEU A 192 -12.45 3.36 13.96
N LYS A 193 -13.26 4.28 13.42
CA LYS A 193 -13.31 5.68 13.90
C LYS A 193 -13.76 5.79 15.36
N ASN A 194 -14.79 5.05 15.73
CA ASN A 194 -15.31 5.07 17.10
C ASN A 194 -14.32 4.44 18.08
N ARG A 195 -13.62 3.38 17.66
CA ARG A 195 -12.66 2.67 18.50
C ARG A 195 -11.33 3.41 18.66
N TYR A 196 -10.87 4.05 17.59
CA TYR A 196 -9.56 4.70 17.51
C TYR A 196 -9.68 6.20 17.17
N PRO A 197 -10.40 6.99 17.99
CA PRO A 197 -10.78 8.37 17.65
C PRO A 197 -9.59 9.34 17.52
N ASN A 198 -8.42 8.96 18.02
CA ASN A 198 -7.19 9.76 17.95
C ASN A 198 -6.33 9.44 16.71
N HIS A 199 -6.74 8.49 15.88
CA HIS A 199 -5.99 8.06 14.69
C HIS A 199 -6.75 8.40 13.41
N VAL A 200 -5.98 8.61 12.34
CA VAL A 200 -6.56 8.83 11.01
C VAL A 200 -7.07 7.50 10.49
N ILE A 201 -8.35 7.45 10.13
CA ILE A 201 -8.95 6.26 9.52
C ILE A 201 -8.96 6.42 8.00
N GLY A 202 -8.67 5.33 7.30
CA GLY A 202 -8.63 5.30 5.85
C GLY A 202 -9.41 4.16 5.23
N PHE A 203 -9.37 4.13 3.90
CA PHE A 203 -9.97 3.08 3.09
C PHE A 203 -8.99 2.63 2.00
N SER A 204 -8.65 1.35 2.00
CA SER A 204 -7.84 0.68 0.98
C SER A 204 -8.72 -0.36 0.30
N THR A 205 -8.87 -0.28 -1.02
CA THR A 205 -9.89 -1.04 -1.75
C THR A 205 -9.35 -1.78 -2.97
N HIS A 206 -10.07 -2.84 -3.34
CA HIS A 206 -9.74 -3.79 -4.40
C HIS A 206 -10.93 -4.05 -5.34
N GLU A 207 -11.92 -3.15 -5.39
CA GLU A 207 -13.02 -3.18 -6.35
C GLU A 207 -12.49 -3.09 -7.79
N TYR A 208 -13.20 -3.70 -8.75
CA TYR A 208 -12.73 -3.82 -10.13
C TYR A 208 -13.68 -3.26 -11.20
N THR A 209 -14.93 -2.96 -10.84
CA THR A 209 -15.98 -2.50 -11.77
C THR A 209 -16.09 -0.98 -11.77
N ASP A 210 -16.43 -0.40 -10.63
CA ASP A 210 -16.47 1.03 -10.32
C ASP A 210 -16.04 1.20 -8.86
N TRP A 211 -15.68 2.42 -8.49
CA TRP A 211 -15.25 2.80 -7.15
C TRP A 211 -15.78 4.17 -6.74
N THR A 212 -16.54 4.83 -7.62
CA THR A 212 -17.06 6.17 -7.36
C THR A 212 -17.92 6.17 -6.10
N SER A 213 -18.82 5.20 -5.98
CA SER A 213 -19.73 5.08 -4.84
C SER A 213 -18.99 4.77 -3.54
N SER A 214 -18.10 3.78 -3.55
CA SER A 214 -17.35 3.39 -2.35
C SER A 214 -16.42 4.50 -1.87
N MET A 215 -15.76 5.23 -2.77
CA MET A 215 -14.91 6.36 -2.41
C MET A 215 -15.71 7.50 -1.76
N LEU A 216 -16.88 7.85 -2.33
CA LEU A 216 -17.76 8.87 -1.76
C LEU A 216 -18.33 8.44 -0.41
N ILE A 217 -18.76 7.19 -0.28
CA ILE A 217 -19.27 6.65 0.98
C ILE A 217 -18.15 6.63 2.03
N ALA A 218 -16.94 6.17 1.69
CA ALA A 218 -15.82 6.13 2.63
C ALA A 218 -15.47 7.53 3.14
N TYR A 219 -15.43 8.52 2.24
CA TYR A 219 -15.22 9.92 2.61
C TYR A 219 -16.32 10.44 3.55
N ALA A 220 -17.59 10.17 3.23
CA ALA A 220 -18.74 10.56 4.04
C ALA A 220 -18.73 9.92 5.44
N LYS A 221 -18.29 8.66 5.54
CA LYS A 221 -18.11 7.95 6.82
C LYS A 221 -16.90 8.48 7.61
N GLY A 222 -16.00 9.19 6.94
CA GLY A 222 -14.93 9.95 7.55
C GLY A 222 -13.54 9.37 7.37
N ALA A 223 -13.34 8.49 6.38
CA ALA A 223 -12.00 8.14 5.93
C ALA A 223 -11.26 9.38 5.40
N ARG A 224 -9.94 9.46 5.62
CA ARG A 224 -9.08 10.59 5.19
C ARG A 224 -7.83 10.15 4.43
N THR A 225 -7.50 8.86 4.46
CA THR A 225 -6.54 8.24 3.55
C THR A 225 -7.27 7.30 2.60
N PHE A 226 -6.91 7.30 1.33
CA PHE A 226 -7.57 6.47 0.31
C PHE A 226 -6.54 5.76 -0.56
N GLU A 227 -6.53 4.43 -0.56
CA GLU A 227 -5.55 3.62 -1.27
C GLU A 227 -6.20 2.77 -2.36
N ARG A 228 -5.63 2.83 -3.56
CA ARG A 228 -6.06 2.01 -4.70
C ARG A 228 -4.87 1.68 -5.60
N HIS A 229 -4.90 0.49 -6.18
CA HIS A 229 -3.94 0.09 -7.21
C HIS A 229 -4.07 0.97 -8.45
N ILE A 230 -2.92 1.29 -9.05
CA ILE A 230 -2.82 2.02 -10.31
C ILE A 230 -2.05 1.21 -11.35
N ASP A 231 -2.49 1.25 -12.60
CA ASP A 231 -1.78 0.60 -13.70
C ASP A 231 -1.98 1.38 -15.01
N MET A 232 -1.20 1.02 -16.03
CA MET A 232 -1.41 1.46 -17.40
C MET A 232 -1.90 0.30 -18.28
N ALA A 233 -2.80 0.63 -19.22
CA ALA A 233 -3.23 -0.29 -20.24
C ALA A 233 -2.02 -0.81 -21.06
N LEU A 234 -2.05 -2.09 -21.40
CA LEU A 234 -1.04 -2.68 -22.28
C LEU A 234 -1.23 -2.22 -23.73
N PRO A 235 -0.15 -1.85 -24.46
CA PRO A 235 -0.24 -1.77 -25.91
C PRO A 235 -0.50 -3.18 -26.46
N ASN A 236 -1.61 -3.35 -27.17
CA ASN A 236 -2.03 -4.56 -27.90
C ASN A 236 -2.67 -5.71 -27.10
N LEU A 237 -3.16 -5.46 -25.90
CA LEU A 237 -4.24 -6.27 -25.35
C LEU A 237 -5.50 -5.43 -25.24
N SER A 238 -6.48 -5.68 -26.12
CA SER A 238 -7.88 -5.48 -25.71
C SER A 238 -8.02 -6.19 -24.37
N CYS A 239 -8.47 -5.51 -23.33
CA CYS A 239 -8.68 -6.05 -21.98
C CYS A 239 -9.44 -7.39 -22.04
N LYS A 240 -8.71 -8.49 -22.24
CA LYS A 240 -9.21 -9.86 -22.49
C LYS A 240 -8.38 -10.91 -21.75
N ILE A 241 -7.46 -10.50 -20.88
CA ILE A 241 -6.96 -11.41 -19.83
C ILE A 241 -7.97 -11.36 -18.70
N LYS A 242 -8.94 -12.28 -18.76
CA LYS A 242 -9.93 -12.59 -17.73
C LYS A 242 -9.31 -13.33 -16.52
N GLU A 243 -8.08 -13.01 -16.14
CA GLU A 243 -7.62 -13.43 -14.82
C GLU A 243 -8.09 -12.37 -13.84
N LYS A 244 -9.16 -12.71 -13.12
CA LYS A 244 -9.96 -11.83 -12.26
C LYS A 244 -9.20 -10.97 -11.26
N THR A 245 -7.89 -11.14 -11.08
CA THR A 245 -7.24 -10.87 -9.80
C THR A 245 -6.11 -9.85 -9.84
N ASP A 246 -5.84 -9.20 -10.99
CA ASP A 246 -4.77 -8.19 -11.10
C ASP A 246 -5.07 -7.01 -12.06
N ASN A 247 -6.26 -6.93 -12.66
CA ASN A 247 -6.60 -5.84 -13.58
C ASN A 247 -7.19 -4.65 -12.82
N TYR A 248 -6.33 -3.77 -12.31
CA TYR A 248 -6.71 -2.44 -11.81
C TYR A 248 -6.49 -1.37 -12.89
N CYS A 249 -6.89 -1.68 -14.13
CA CYS A 249 -6.97 -0.69 -15.21
C CYS A 249 -8.13 0.28 -14.99
#